data_AF-A0A1A8V2W8-F1
#
_entry.id   AF-A0A1A8V2W8-F1
#
_cell.length_a   1.000
_cell.length_b   1.000
_cell.length_c   1.000
_cell.angle_alpha   90.00
_cell.angle_beta   90.00
_cell.angle_gamma   90.00
#
_symmetry.space_group_name_H-M   'P 1'
#
loop_
_entity.id
_entity.type
_entity.pdbx_description
1 polymer ?
#
loop_
_entity_poly.entity_id
_entity_poly.type
_entity_poly.pdbx_seq_one_letter_code
_entity_poly.pdbx_strand_id
1 'polypeptide(L)'
;MMKYKPNQTRTYDGEGFKRRAACLCFRSEKEDEVLLVSSSRHPDQWIVPGGGVEPDEEPCGAAVREVYEEAGVRGKLGRLLGIFEHNQDRKHRTYVYTLIVTET
;
A
#
# COMPACT_ATOMS: atom_id res chain seq x y z
N MET A 1 17.50 0.81 -2.01
CA MET A 1 17.31 1.30 -3.39
C MET A 1 16.21 2.35 -3.38
N MET A 2 16.49 3.58 -3.86
CA MET A 2 15.46 4.61 -4.02
C MET A 2 14.50 4.21 -5.14
N LYS A 3 13.20 4.20 -4.86
CA LYS A 3 12.16 3.96 -5.87
C LYS A 3 11.98 5.20 -6.74
N TYR A 4 12.64 5.22 -7.89
CA TYR A 4 12.30 6.14 -8.96
C TYR A 4 11.10 5.56 -9.73
N LYS A 5 9.88 6.06 -9.46
CA LYS A 5 8.66 5.75 -10.23
C LYS A 5 8.28 6.97 -11.08
N PRO A 6 8.83 7.15 -12.29
CA PRO A 6 8.70 8.41 -13.01
C PRO A 6 7.28 8.74 -13.48
N ASN A 7 6.34 7.77 -13.55
CA ASN A 7 5.06 7.99 -14.25
C ASN A 7 3.81 7.47 -13.52
N GLN A 8 3.80 7.39 -12.19
CA GLN A 8 2.56 7.00 -11.51
C GLN A 8 1.55 8.16 -11.49
N THR A 9 0.56 8.09 -12.37
CA THR A 9 -0.55 9.06 -12.42
C THR A 9 -1.32 9.04 -11.11
N ARG A 10 -1.41 10.19 -10.45
CA ARG A 10 -2.12 10.33 -9.18
C ARG A 10 -3.61 10.47 -9.43
N THR A 11 -4.41 9.70 -8.71
CA THR A 11 -5.87 9.84 -8.70
C THR A 11 -6.35 10.47 -7.39
N TYR A 12 -7.48 11.18 -7.47
CA TYR A 12 -8.12 11.85 -6.35
C TYR A 12 -9.62 11.51 -6.33
N ASP A 13 -10.24 11.52 -5.16
CA ASP A 13 -11.70 11.42 -5.04
C ASP A 13 -12.37 12.81 -5.12
N GLY A 14 -13.71 12.82 -5.05
CA GLY A 14 -14.52 14.04 -5.15
C GLY A 14 -14.28 15.08 -4.05
N GLU A 15 -13.64 14.69 -2.94
CA GLU A 15 -13.31 15.58 -1.82
C GLU A 15 -11.85 16.08 -1.90
N GLY A 16 -11.14 15.70 -2.97
CA GLY A 16 -9.76 16.08 -3.23
C GLY A 16 -8.74 15.25 -2.48
N PHE A 17 -9.12 14.08 -1.93
CA PHE A 17 -8.17 13.18 -1.31
C PHE A 17 -7.46 12.35 -2.37
N LYS A 18 -6.13 12.28 -2.28
CA LYS A 18 -5.36 11.35 -3.10
C LYS A 18 -5.74 9.92 -2.70
N ARG A 19 -6.16 9.12 -3.67
CA ARG A 19 -6.49 7.70 -3.48
C ARG A 19 -5.20 6.90 -3.35
N ARG A 20 -5.11 6.10 -2.30
CA ARG A 20 -3.98 5.22 -2.02
C ARG A 20 -4.43 3.82 -1.65
N ALA A 21 -3.58 2.83 -1.85
CA ALA A 21 -3.82 1.47 -1.39
C ALA A 21 -2.57 0.89 -0.74
N ALA A 22 -2.76 0.02 0.25
CA ALA A 22 -1.69 -0.62 1.01
C ALA A 22 -2.14 -2.00 1.51
N CYS A 23 -1.19 -2.85 1.91
CA CYS A 23 -1.51 -4.09 2.61
C CYS A 23 -0.71 -4.25 3.90
N LEU A 24 -1.38 -4.75 4.94
CA LEU A 24 -0.70 -5.46 6.01
C LEU A 24 -0.35 -6.87 5.50
N CYS A 25 0.93 -7.08 5.22
CA CYS A 25 1.43 -8.33 4.67
C CYS A 25 1.85 -9.26 5.80
N PHE A 26 1.03 -10.26 6.10
CA PHE A 26 1.27 -11.20 7.17
C PHE A 26 2.04 -12.43 6.69
N ARG A 27 2.89 -12.97 7.56
CA ARG A 27 3.62 -14.24 7.31
C ARG A 27 2.65 -15.43 7.19
N SER A 28 1.56 -15.41 7.94
CA SER A 28 0.59 -16.51 7.97
C SER A 28 -0.81 -16.03 8.35
N GLU A 29 -1.81 -16.89 8.20
CA GLU A 29 -3.22 -16.67 8.59
C GLU A 29 -3.42 -16.36 10.08
N LYS A 30 -2.40 -16.54 10.92
CA LYS A 30 -2.44 -16.13 12.34
C LYS A 30 -2.35 -14.61 12.53
N GLU A 31 -1.84 -13.87 11.55
CA GLU A 31 -1.67 -12.41 11.58
C GLU A 31 -0.75 -11.88 12.71
N ASP A 32 0.17 -12.71 13.26
CA ASP A 32 1.08 -12.33 14.36
C ASP A 32 2.32 -11.53 13.92
N GLU A 33 2.75 -11.70 12.67
CA GLU A 33 3.96 -11.07 12.11
C GLU A 33 3.62 -10.32 10.83
N VAL A 34 4.00 -9.04 10.75
CA VAL A 34 3.76 -8.17 9.58
C VAL A 34 5.07 -7.71 8.95
N LEU A 35 5.12 -7.71 7.62
CA LEU A 35 6.24 -7.18 6.84
C LEU A 35 6.14 -5.66 6.70
N LEU A 36 7.23 -4.97 7.02
CA LEU A 36 7.42 -3.54 6.77
C LEU A 36 8.57 -3.33 5.79
N VAL A 37 8.58 -2.17 5.13
CA VAL A 37 9.64 -1.75 4.21
C VAL A 37 10.27 -0.45 4.69
N SER A 38 11.54 -0.21 4.35
CA SER A 38 12.20 1.07 4.65
C SER A 38 11.56 2.20 3.84
N SER A 39 11.27 3.33 4.49
CA SER A 39 10.73 4.51 3.82
C SER A 39 11.73 5.10 2.80
N SER A 40 11.22 5.45 1.62
CA SER A 40 12.04 6.10 0.57
C SER A 40 12.45 7.53 0.93
N ARG A 41 11.68 8.21 1.80
CA ARG A 41 11.95 9.58 2.25
C ARG A 41 12.82 9.64 3.50
N HIS A 42 12.67 8.65 4.38
CA HIS A 42 13.36 8.56 5.67
C HIS A 42 13.87 7.13 5.84
N PRO A 43 15.05 6.77 5.30
CA PRO A 43 15.53 5.38 5.23
C PRO A 43 15.67 4.67 6.58
N ASP A 44 15.73 5.42 7.68
CA ASP A 44 15.76 4.98 9.07
C ASP A 44 14.37 4.62 9.63
N GLN A 45 13.30 4.89 8.89
CA GLN A 45 11.92 4.61 9.29
C GLN A 45 11.33 3.43 8.52
N TRP A 46 10.51 2.65 9.22
CA TRP A 46 9.73 1.55 8.64
C TRP A 46 8.31 2.01 8.33
N ILE A 47 7.79 1.57 7.18
CA ILE A 47 6.43 1.88 6.74
C ILE A 47 5.73 0.62 6.22
N VAL A 48 4.40 0.67 6.24
CA VAL A 48 3.56 -0.32 5.55
C VAL A 48 3.71 -0.10 4.03
N PRO A 49 3.97 -1.16 3.24
CA PRO A 49 4.07 -1.04 1.80
C PRO A 49 2.74 -0.59 1.18
N GLY A 50 2.81 0.40 0.29
CA GLY A 50 1.62 0.94 -0.36
C GLY A 50 1.88 2.24 -1.11
N GLY A 51 1.00 2.56 -2.07
CA GLY A 51 1.22 3.67 -3.00
C GLY A 51 -0.07 4.29 -3.51
N GLY A 52 0.00 4.90 -4.68
CA GLY A 52 -1.15 5.54 -5.32
C GLY A 52 -2.01 4.50 -6.04
N VAL A 53 -3.33 4.73 -6.04
CA VAL A 53 -4.23 4.05 -6.97
C VAL A 53 -4.13 4.73 -8.32
N GLU A 54 -3.88 3.97 -9.38
CA GLU A 54 -3.75 4.48 -10.75
C GLU A 54 -5.13 4.70 -11.41
N PRO A 55 -5.22 5.47 -12.51
CA PRO A 55 -6.47 5.60 -13.27
C PRO A 55 -7.00 4.23 -13.69
N ASP A 56 -8.32 4.06 -13.61
CA ASP A 56 -9.02 2.81 -13.94
C ASP A 56 -8.59 1.58 -13.11
N GLU A 57 -7.84 1.80 -12.04
CA GLU A 57 -7.40 0.76 -11.11
C GLU A 57 -8.33 0.67 -9.89
N GLU A 58 -8.75 -0.56 -9.57
CA GLU A 58 -9.45 -0.86 -8.32
C GLU A 58 -8.48 -0.83 -7.13
N PRO A 59 -8.88 -0.33 -5.95
CA PRO A 59 -7.99 -0.22 -4.79
C PRO A 59 -7.33 -1.55 -4.37
N CYS A 60 -8.04 -2.68 -4.55
CA CYS A 60 -7.48 -4.00 -4.27
C CYS A 60 -6.34 -4.38 -5.23
N GLY A 61 -6.47 -4.05 -6.52
CA GLY A 61 -5.43 -4.25 -7.53
C GLY A 61 -4.20 -3.39 -7.23
N ALA A 62 -4.43 -2.12 -6.89
CA ALA A 62 -3.38 -1.20 -6.47
C ALA A 62 -2.62 -1.72 -5.25
N ALA A 63 -3.32 -2.28 -4.26
CA ALA A 63 -2.69 -2.82 -3.05
C ALA A 63 -1.73 -3.98 -3.39
N VAL A 64 -2.17 -4.93 -4.23
CA VAL A 64 -1.33 -6.07 -4.67
C VAL A 64 -0.13 -5.61 -5.49
N ARG A 65 -0.34 -4.71 -6.45
CA ARG A 65 0.73 -4.15 -7.29
C ARG A 65 1.77 -3.44 -6.44
N GLU A 66 1.34 -2.57 -5.54
CA GLU A 66 2.24 -1.80 -4.67
C GLU A 66 3.05 -2.71 -3.74
N VAL A 67 2.42 -3.70 -3.11
CA VAL A 67 3.15 -4.67 -2.27
C VAL A 67 4.24 -5.38 -3.06
N TYR A 68 3.94 -5.84 -4.28
CA TYR A 68 4.94 -6.47 -5.13
C TYR A 68 6.10 -5.51 -5.46
N GLU A 69 5.78 -4.28 -5.85
CA GLU A 69 6.80 -3.28 -6.17
C GLU A 69 7.62 -2.82 -4.95
N GLU A 70 7.02 -2.74 -3.76
CA GLU A 70 7.62 -2.20 -2.53
C GLU A 70 8.38 -3.23 -1.71
N ALA A 71 7.77 -4.39 -1.55
CA ALA A 71 8.24 -5.44 -0.65
C ALA A 71 8.75 -6.66 -1.41
N GLY A 72 8.53 -6.76 -2.73
CA GLY A 72 8.95 -7.91 -3.54
C GLY A 72 8.10 -9.16 -3.34
N VAL A 73 7.03 -9.09 -2.54
CA VAL A 73 6.25 -10.28 -2.15
C VAL A 73 4.98 -10.42 -2.97
N ARG A 74 4.53 -11.68 -3.14
CA ARG A 74 3.19 -12.02 -3.63
C ARG A 74 2.44 -12.84 -2.59
N GLY A 75 1.13 -12.82 -2.68
CA GLY A 75 0.30 -13.49 -1.69
C GLY A 75 -1.17 -13.51 -2.01
N LYS A 76 -1.93 -14.14 -1.12
CA LYS A 76 -3.38 -14.16 -1.18
C LYS A 76 -3.93 -12.89 -0.55
N LEU A 77 -4.56 -12.05 -1.37
CA LEU A 77 -5.26 -10.87 -0.87
C LEU A 77 -6.43 -11.30 0.02
N GLY A 78 -6.52 -10.68 1.19
CA GLY A 78 -7.56 -10.90 2.18
C GLY A 78 -8.60 -9.80 2.20
N ARG A 79 -9.10 -9.51 3.40
CA ARG A 79 -10.19 -8.55 3.62
C ARG A 79 -9.71 -7.11 3.45
N LEU A 80 -10.63 -6.21 3.08
CA LEU A 80 -10.46 -4.78 3.35
C LEU A 80 -10.51 -4.58 4.87
N LEU A 81 -9.40 -4.14 5.46
CA LEU A 81 -9.33 -3.83 6.89
C LEU A 81 -10.06 -2.53 7.20
N GLY A 82 -9.93 -1.55 6.29
CA GLY A 82 -10.60 -0.26 6.42
C GLY A 82 -10.04 0.78 5.47
N ILE A 83 -10.63 1.98 5.53
CA ILE A 83 -10.18 3.15 4.80
C ILE A 83 -9.65 4.14 5.83
N PHE A 84 -8.36 4.48 5.71
CA PHE A 84 -7.65 5.35 6.66
C PHE A 84 -7.39 6.71 6.04
N GLU A 85 -7.84 7.75 6.74
CA GLU A 85 -7.70 9.13 6.31
C GLU A 85 -6.57 9.83 7.05
N HIS A 86 -5.78 10.61 6.32
CA HIS A 86 -4.76 11.46 6.90
C HIS A 86 -4.97 12.90 6.41
N ASN A 87 -5.42 13.76 7.32
CA ASN A 87 -5.95 15.09 6.98
C ASN A 87 -4.98 16.25 7.25
N GLN A 88 -3.86 16.00 7.93
CA GLN A 88 -3.06 17.08 8.52
C GLN A 88 -2.33 17.92 7.47
N ASP A 89 -1.78 17.33 6.40
CA ASP A 89 -1.08 18.09 5.33
C ASP A 89 -1.20 17.49 3.93
N ARG A 90 -1.55 16.22 3.84
CA ARG A 90 -1.54 15.44 2.61
C ARG A 90 -2.81 14.61 2.59
N LYS A 91 -3.93 15.25 2.24
CA LYS A 91 -5.27 14.63 2.12
C LYS A 91 -5.15 13.28 1.41
N HIS A 92 -5.01 12.20 2.19
CA HIS A 92 -4.81 10.85 1.71
C HIS A 92 -5.94 9.99 2.23
N ARG A 93 -6.55 9.23 1.34
CA ARG A 93 -7.54 8.22 1.68
C ARG A 93 -7.00 6.87 1.23
N THR A 94 -6.57 6.07 2.21
CA THR A 94 -5.82 4.83 1.97
C THR A 94 -6.70 3.62 2.24
N TYR A 95 -6.95 2.82 1.21
CA TYR A 95 -7.61 1.52 1.32
C TYR A 95 -6.58 0.50 1.81
N VAL A 96 -6.77 -0.05 3.00
CA VAL A 96 -5.82 -0.99 3.60
C VAL A 96 -6.42 -2.39 3.59
N TYR A 97 -5.75 -3.32 2.92
CA TYR A 97 -6.12 -4.73 2.86
C TYR A 97 -5.20 -5.57 3.75
N THR A 98 -5.62 -6.80 4.06
CA THR A 98 -4.69 -7.83 4.53
C THR A 98 -4.17 -8.64 3.35
N LEU A 99 -2.95 -9.18 3.46
CA LEU A 99 -2.37 -10.08 2.47
C LEU A 99 -1.56 -11.16 3.18
N ILE A 100 -1.82 -12.42 2.89
CA ILE A 100 -1.01 -13.53 3.40
C ILE A 100 0.07 -13.84 2.36
N VAL A 101 1.33 -13.65 2.74
CA VAL A 101 2.48 -13.83 1.84
C VAL A 101 2.64 -15.31 1.49
N THR A 102 2.74 -15.61 0.19
CA THR A 102 2.96 -16.97 -0.33
C THR A 102 4.28 -17.10 -1.10
N GLU A 103 4.83 -15.98 -1.60
CA GLU A 103 6.08 -15.94 -2.37
C GLU A 103 6.90 -14.69 -2.01
N THR A 104 8.22 -14.81 -2.03
CA THR A 104 9.21 -13.75 -1.72
C THR A 104 10.31 -13.70 -2.77
#